data_AF-A0A1X1ZLB2-F1
#
_entry.id   AF-A0A1X1ZLB2-F1
#
_cell.length_a   1.000
_cell.length_b   1.000
_cell.length_c   1.000
_cell.angle_alpha   90.00
_cell.angle_beta   90.00
_cell.angle_gamma   90.00
#
_symmetry.space_group_name_H-M   'P 1'
#
loop_
_entity.id
_entity.type
_entity.pdbx_description
1 polymer ?
#
loop_
_entity_poly.entity_id
_entity_poly.type
_entity_poly.pdbx_seq_one_letter_code
_entity_poly.pdbx_strand_id
1 'polypeptide(L)'
;MVMGDDLRVDPIDARLAGEHVDTHAADLLAAHVAAHERTAAAQAGFIGESAAALAELAAHWKDETASHHGELCEHADKFRTAADKYDTTDTDARSNIDAAAEELAERMGMGM
;
A
#
# COMPACT_ATOMS: atom_id res chain seq x y z
N MET A 1 2.30 28.73 -6.75
CA MET A 1 1.38 27.65 -7.14
C MET A 1 2.22 26.64 -7.87
N VAL A 2 2.69 25.60 -7.18
CA VAL A 2 3.39 24.48 -7.84
C VAL A 2 2.29 23.72 -8.57
N MET A 3 2.25 23.84 -9.90
CA MET A 3 1.59 22.86 -10.74
C MET A 3 2.30 21.54 -10.41
N GLY A 4 1.60 20.63 -9.72
CA GLY A 4 2.08 19.26 -9.62
C GLY A 4 2.28 18.75 -11.04
N ASP A 5 3.43 18.15 -11.32
CA ASP A 5 3.64 17.44 -12.57
C ASP A 5 2.41 16.54 -12.82
N ASP A 6 1.86 16.58 -14.04
CA ASP A 6 0.69 15.78 -14.41
C ASP A 6 1.01 14.30 -14.18
N LEU A 7 0.62 13.80 -13.01
CA LEU A 7 0.95 12.45 -12.57
C LEU A 7 0.09 11.48 -13.37
N ARG A 8 0.69 10.87 -14.39
CA ARG A 8 0.07 9.85 -15.23
C ARG A 8 0.11 8.51 -14.50
N VAL A 9 -0.91 8.25 -13.71
CA VAL A 9 -1.08 6.97 -13.00
C VAL A 9 -2.14 6.16 -13.72
N ASP A 10 -1.81 4.90 -14.03
CA ASP A 10 -2.81 3.90 -14.39
C ASP A 10 -3.42 3.33 -13.09
N PRO A 11 -4.73 3.49 -12.84
CA PRO A 11 -5.39 2.97 -11.64
C PRO A 11 -5.29 1.45 -11.50
N ILE A 12 -5.21 0.71 -12.61
CA ILE A 12 -5.07 -0.75 -12.60
C ILE A 12 -3.67 -1.14 -12.12
N ASP A 13 -2.63 -0.50 -12.66
CA ASP A 13 -1.26 -0.74 -12.21
C ASP A 13 -1.06 -0.35 -10.74
N ALA A 14 -1.68 0.75 -10.29
CA ALA A 14 -1.67 1.15 -8.89
C ALA A 14 -2.32 0.09 -7.99
N ARG A 15 -3.45 -0.51 -8.41
CA ARG A 15 -4.12 -1.57 -7.65
C ARG A 15 -3.26 -2.84 -7.59
N LEU A 16 -2.69 -3.24 -8.71
CA LEU A 16 -1.74 -4.37 -8.80
C LEU A 16 -0.50 -4.14 -7.92
N ALA A 17 0.04 -2.92 -7.90
CA ALA A 17 1.15 -2.58 -7.01
C ALA A 17 0.76 -2.77 -5.53
N GLY A 18 -0.45 -2.35 -5.13
CA GLY A 18 -0.96 -2.61 -3.78
C GLY A 18 -1.05 -4.11 -3.45
N GLU A 19 -1.53 -4.94 -4.38
CA GLU A 19 -1.59 -6.40 -4.21
C GLU A 19 -0.20 -7.05 -4.09
N HIS A 20 0.78 -6.59 -4.88
CA HIS A 20 2.16 -7.05 -4.77
C HIS A 20 2.78 -6.67 -3.43
N VAL A 21 2.53 -5.46 -2.92
CA VAL A 21 3.02 -5.02 -1.61
C VAL A 21 2.44 -5.88 -0.49
N ASP A 22 1.16 -6.24 -0.55
CA ASP A 22 0.54 -7.16 0.42
C ASP A 22 1.17 -8.56 0.39
N THR A 23 1.47 -9.06 -0.82
CA THR A 23 2.17 -10.34 -0.98
C THR A 23 3.54 -10.28 -0.31
N HIS A 24 4.30 -9.20 -0.54
CA HIS A 24 5.60 -9.01 0.09
C HIS A 24 5.51 -8.82 1.60
N ALA A 25 4.46 -8.17 2.12
CA ALA A 25 4.22 -8.06 3.55
C ALA A 25 3.99 -9.45 4.17
N ALA A 26 3.16 -10.28 3.54
CA ALA A 26 2.90 -11.65 4.00
C ALA A 26 4.16 -12.51 3.98
N ASP A 27 4.95 -12.43 2.89
CA ASP A 27 6.22 -13.16 2.77
C ASP A 27 7.23 -12.74 3.83
N LEU A 28 7.37 -11.43 4.08
CA LEU A 28 8.24 -10.88 5.12
C LEU A 28 7.85 -11.43 6.49
N LEU A 29 6.57 -11.36 6.84
CA LEU A 29 6.06 -11.84 8.12
C LEU A 29 6.31 -13.35 8.29
N ALA A 30 6.00 -14.15 7.27
CA ALA A 30 6.19 -15.60 7.31
C ALA A 30 7.68 -15.97 7.50
N ALA A 31 8.57 -15.34 6.75
CA ALA A 31 10.01 -15.58 6.85
C ALA A 31 10.58 -15.21 8.22
N HIS A 32 10.14 -14.08 8.78
CA HIS A 32 10.56 -13.63 10.11
C HIS A 32 10.01 -14.51 11.23
N VAL A 33 8.74 -14.91 11.18
CA VAL A 33 8.16 -15.87 12.13
C VAL A 33 8.97 -17.17 12.14
N ALA A 34 9.28 -17.72 10.97
CA ALA A 34 10.11 -18.93 10.85
C ALA A 34 11.55 -18.72 11.35
N ALA A 35 12.11 -17.51 11.23
CA ALA A 35 13.41 -17.17 11.80
C ALA A 35 13.35 -17.09 13.33
N HIS A 36 12.32 -16.45 13.90
CA HIS A 36 12.12 -16.35 15.34
C HIS A 36 11.92 -17.71 16.00
N GLU A 37 11.17 -18.61 15.38
CA GLU A 37 10.99 -19.99 15.86
C GLU A 37 12.32 -20.75 15.91
N ARG A 38 13.14 -20.63 14.87
CA ARG A 38 14.49 -21.24 14.85
C ARG A 38 15.39 -20.67 15.93
N THR A 39 15.36 -19.36 16.15
CA THR A 39 16.12 -18.71 17.23
C THR A 39 15.66 -19.20 18.60
N ALA A 40 14.34 -19.29 18.83
CA ALA A 40 13.78 -19.80 20.08
C ALA A 40 14.17 -21.27 20.32
N ALA A 41 14.14 -22.12 19.28
CA ALA A 41 14.55 -23.52 19.39
C ALA A 41 16.05 -23.68 19.69
N ALA A 42 16.90 -22.83 19.11
CA ALA A 42 18.34 -22.82 19.39
C ALA A 42 18.67 -22.29 20.80
N GLN A 43 17.75 -21.55 21.43
CA GLN A 43 17.98 -20.87 22.70
C GLN A 43 18.27 -21.83 23.87
N ALA A 44 17.83 -23.10 23.76
CA ALA A 44 18.12 -24.15 24.74
C ALA A 44 19.62 -24.46 24.91
N GLY A 45 20.46 -24.04 23.96
CA GLY A 45 21.92 -24.22 24.02
C GLY A 45 22.69 -23.09 24.71
N PHE A 46 22.05 -21.96 25.03
CA PHE A 46 22.69 -20.80 25.63
C PHE A 46 22.39 -20.70 27.13
N ILE A 47 23.38 -20.27 27.91
CA ILE A 47 23.30 -20.20 29.39
C ILE A 47 23.71 -18.82 29.87
N GLY A 48 23.09 -18.37 30.96
CA GLY A 48 23.45 -17.11 31.63
C GLY A 48 23.13 -15.87 30.80
N GLU A 49 24.00 -14.86 30.88
CA GLU A 49 23.80 -13.53 30.29
C GLU A 49 23.63 -13.55 28.76
N SER A 50 24.29 -14.49 28.07
CA SER A 50 24.13 -14.65 26.61
C SER A 50 22.73 -15.09 26.21
N ALA A 51 22.07 -15.93 27.01
CA ALA A 51 20.69 -16.35 26.73
C ALA A 51 19.71 -15.17 26.89
N ALA A 52 19.93 -14.31 27.89
CA ALA A 52 19.14 -13.10 28.12
C ALA A 52 19.32 -12.09 26.97
N ALA A 53 20.56 -11.80 26.57
CA ALA A 53 20.85 -10.89 25.48
C ALA A 53 20.24 -11.37 24.14
N LEU A 54 20.28 -12.67 23.86
CA LEU A 54 19.62 -13.24 22.66
C LEU A 54 18.10 -13.15 22.74
N ALA A 55 17.51 -13.27 23.94
CA ALA A 55 16.07 -13.11 24.12
C ALA A 55 15.64 -11.66 23.84
N GLU A 56 16.39 -10.68 24.34
CA GLU A 56 16.15 -9.26 24.09
C GLU A 56 16.30 -8.92 22.61
N LEU A 57 17.35 -9.40 21.95
CA LEU A 57 17.56 -9.19 20.52
C LEU A 57 16.42 -9.83 19.69
N ALA A 58 15.97 -11.03 20.06
CA ALA A 58 14.84 -11.68 19.39
C ALA A 58 13.52 -10.93 19.60
N ALA A 59 13.30 -10.34 20.77
CA ALA A 59 12.15 -9.48 21.03
C ALA A 59 12.20 -8.21 20.19
N HIS A 60 13.35 -7.53 20.15
CA HIS A 60 13.54 -6.35 19.31
C HIS A 60 13.27 -6.64 17.83
N TRP A 61 13.79 -7.75 17.29
CA TRP A 61 13.51 -8.11 15.90
C TRP A 61 12.04 -8.44 15.63
N LYS A 62 11.30 -8.98 16.60
CA LYS A 62 9.85 -9.18 16.46
C LYS A 62 9.11 -7.85 16.34
N ASP A 63 9.48 -6.88 17.17
CA ASP A 63 8.90 -5.54 17.15
C ASP A 63 9.20 -4.84 15.81
N GLU A 64 10.45 -4.90 15.34
CA GLU A 64 10.84 -4.37 14.03
C GLU A 64 10.08 -5.04 12.89
N THR A 65 9.92 -6.37 12.94
CA THR A 65 9.14 -7.10 11.92
C THR A 65 7.69 -6.62 11.88
N ALA A 66 7.07 -6.45 13.06
CA ALA A 66 5.70 -5.98 13.15
C ALA A 66 5.56 -4.54 12.62
N SER A 67 6.53 -3.67 12.90
CA SER A 67 6.57 -2.30 12.38
C SER A 67 6.65 -2.29 10.86
N HIS A 68 7.65 -2.97 10.29
CA HIS A 68 7.84 -3.01 8.83
C HIS A 68 6.66 -3.67 8.11
N HIS A 69 6.09 -4.74 8.67
CA HIS A 69 4.87 -5.34 8.14
C HIS A 69 3.71 -4.33 8.12
N GLY A 70 3.51 -3.58 9.21
CA GLY A 70 2.50 -2.54 9.29
C GLY A 70 2.68 -1.44 8.24
N GLU A 71 3.92 -0.97 8.04
CA GLU A 71 4.26 0.03 7.01
C GLU A 71 3.97 -0.47 5.59
N LEU A 72 4.27 -1.74 5.30
CA LEU A 72 3.96 -2.35 4.00
C LEU A 72 2.44 -2.42 3.77
N CYS A 73 1.66 -2.87 4.75
CA CYS A 73 0.20 -2.87 4.63
C CYS A 73 -0.35 -1.45 4.43
N GLU A 74 0.18 -0.45 5.15
CA GLU A 74 -0.22 0.94 4.95
C GLU A 74 0.11 1.43 3.53
N HIS A 75 1.23 1.00 2.96
CA HIS A 75 1.60 1.34 1.60
C HIS A 75 0.68 0.68 0.57
N ALA A 76 0.30 -0.58 0.77
CA ALA A 76 -0.69 -1.27 -0.05
C ALA A 76 -2.05 -0.54 -0.04
N ASP A 77 -2.50 -0.11 1.13
CA ASP A 77 -3.74 0.66 1.28
C ASP A 77 -3.67 2.04 0.61
N LYS A 78 -2.52 2.71 0.68
CA LYS A 78 -2.30 3.98 -0.03
C LYS A 78 -2.38 3.80 -1.53
N PHE A 79 -1.85 2.70 -2.08
CA PHE A 79 -1.96 2.40 -3.50
C PHE A 79 -3.41 2.17 -3.95
N ARG A 80 -4.19 1.39 -3.20
CA ARG A 80 -5.62 1.18 -3.46
C ARG A 80 -6.40 2.49 -3.40
N THR A 81 -6.17 3.26 -2.34
CA THR A 81 -6.81 4.56 -2.15
C THR A 81 -6.46 5.53 -3.29
N ALA A 82 -5.22 5.51 -3.77
CA ALA A 82 -4.82 6.30 -4.92
C ALA A 82 -5.55 5.85 -6.20
N ALA A 83 -5.60 4.54 -6.46
CA ALA A 83 -6.34 4.00 -7.61
C ALA A 83 -7.81 4.44 -7.61
N ASP A 84 -8.50 4.32 -6.47
CA ASP A 84 -9.91 4.72 -6.35
C ASP A 84 -10.11 6.22 -6.56
N LYS A 85 -9.17 7.05 -6.10
CA LYS A 85 -9.21 8.51 -6.33
C LYS A 85 -9.04 8.87 -7.81
N TYR A 86 -8.15 8.20 -8.52
CA TYR A 86 -7.97 8.41 -9.95
C TYR A 86 -9.24 8.02 -10.73
N ASP A 87 -9.80 6.85 -10.43
CA ASP A 87 -11.01 6.36 -11.10
C ASP A 87 -12.23 7.26 -10.86
N THR A 88 -12.39 7.74 -9.62
CA THR A 88 -13.42 8.71 -9.26
C THR A 88 -13.24 10.02 -10.02
N THR A 89 -12.01 10.56 -10.04
CA THR A 89 -11.71 11.84 -10.71
C THR A 89 -11.97 11.75 -12.21
N ASP A 90 -11.57 10.66 -12.86
CA ASP A 90 -11.79 10.43 -14.29
C ASP A 90 -13.29 10.29 -14.62
N THR A 91 -14.03 9.56 -13.79
CA THR A 91 -15.49 9.39 -13.95
C THR A 91 -16.25 10.71 -13.76
N ASP A 92 -15.90 11.50 -12.75
CA ASP A 92 -16.49 12.80 -12.50
C ASP A 92 -16.16 13.78 -13.63
N ALA A 93 -14.91 13.80 -14.10
CA ALA A 93 -14.48 14.63 -15.21
C ALA A 93 -15.24 14.28 -16.51
N ARG A 94 -15.39 12.98 -16.81
CA ARG A 94 -16.18 12.51 -17.96
C ARG A 94 -17.63 12.97 -17.87
N SER A 95 -18.27 12.75 -16.72
CA SER A 95 -19.67 13.13 -16.49
C SER A 95 -19.89 14.64 -16.68
N ASN A 96 -18.95 15.46 -16.20
CA ASN A 96 -19.00 16.91 -16.38
C ASN A 96 -18.81 17.33 -17.85
N ILE A 97 -17.93 16.65 -18.59
CA ILE A 97 -17.73 16.90 -20.02
C ILE A 97 -18.99 16.53 -20.82
N ASP A 98 -19.59 15.38 -20.53
CA ASP A 98 -20.81 14.92 -21.20
C ASP A 98 -21.97 15.88 -20.94
N ALA A 99 -22.18 16.31 -19.69
CA ALA A 99 -23.20 17.30 -19.34
C ALA A 99 -22.99 18.65 -20.04
N ALA A 100 -21.74 19.13 -20.11
CA ALA A 100 -21.41 20.37 -20.82
C ALA A 100 -21.63 20.25 -22.34
N ALA A 101 -21.37 19.06 -22.92
CA ALA A 101 -21.62 18.80 -24.33
C ALA A 101 -23.11 18.77 -24.65
N GLU A 102 -23.94 18.17 -23.77
CA GLU A 102 -25.40 18.18 -23.88
C GLU A 102 -25.96 19.61 -23.80
N GLU A 103 -25.52 20.40 -22.82
CA GLU A 103 -25.92 21.82 -22.67
C GLU A 103 -25.57 22.64 -23.92
N LEU A 104 -24.37 22.43 -24.48
CA LEU A 104 -23.94 23.10 -25.69
C LEU A 104 -24.81 22.71 -26.89
N ALA A 105 -25.14 21.42 -27.02
CA ALA A 105 -26.00 20.92 -28.08
C ALA A 105 -27.42 21.50 -28.00
N GLU A 106 -28.00 21.58 -26.79
CA GLU A 106 -29.30 22.21 -26.56
C GLU A 106 -29.29 23.70 -26.94
N ARG A 107 -28.25 24.43 -26.51
CA ARG A 107 -28.08 25.86 -26.85
C ARG A 107 -27.92 26.10 -28.34
N MET A 108 -27.22 25.22 -29.06
CA MET A 108 -27.09 25.32 -30.52
C MET A 108 -28.38 24.90 -31.24
N GLY A 109 -29.14 23.95 -30.69
CA GLY A 109 -30.43 23.50 -31.22
C GLY A 109 -31.57 24.50 -31.07
N MET A 110 -31.58 25.31 -30.00
CA MET A 110 -32.54 26.42 -29.84
C MET A 110 -32.20 27.67 -30.69
N GLY A 111 -31.01 27.72 -31.29
CA GLY A 111 -30.54 28.85 -32.09
C GLY A 111 -30.88 28.81 -33.59
N MET A 112 -31.59 27.77 -34.05
CA MET A 112 -32.09 27.58 -35.42
C MET A 112 -33.62 27.60 -35.43
#